data_AF-A0A9W6F3J4-F1
#
_entry.id   AF-A0A9W6F3J4-F1
#
_cell.length_a   1.000
_cell.length_b   1.000
_cell.length_c   1.000
_cell.angle_alpha   90.00
_cell.angle_beta   90.00
_cell.angle_gamma   90.00
#
_symmetry.space_group_name_H-M   'P 1'
#
loop_
_entity.id
_entity.type
_entity.pdbx_description
1 polymer ?
#
loop_
_entity_poly.entity_id
_entity_poly.type
_entity_poly.pdbx_seq_one_letter_code
_entity_poly.pdbx_strand_id
1 'polypeptide(L)'
;MACPSFGVPICSRLPVGRRALVTGFSVGRAVQPVICRSSRLSREDAVQLDSSTQLSVESRYDPSLPFQVGIQRLRDLLEAASWESDEELLRHEVANLVPEMKLTLFTNMGSVLTLAAFVTSWLTGEDPLGGFALGDNSLGAAAVGAGYALPLVLCSVISRLNPVRHSFPVLEDLQDSQQEIVRPIVEDLNASQLLILASVVVVPSMLMLLPAFHGALSVAGHILTADLAQPLGNLTLTHPQLHLHLPDVLRRQAGVLLPAVCSAYFAAWVVTKQLDVNDRQVLAIRDAFESADRYFLHAAAERAAERPDILLQQRPLPLQPQQQPQQQQGLSEAGGRVASTGSLEGVASEADGASSGSGGCGGPLRQLGAEMSQAFKTVSILWLMSRRKAARLAYVLTALNVCYFGIIWHQTRDLGTPVVAAMLATLTELFLIKHFPRRRTRNDTGGSA
;
A
#
# COMPACT_ATOMS: atom_id res chain seq x y z
N MET A 1 3.95 -52.06 -34.46
CA MET A 1 2.97 -50.99 -34.72
C MET A 1 3.62 -49.67 -34.29
N ALA A 2 4.64 -49.20 -35.02
CA ALA A 2 4.57 -48.38 -36.23
C ALA A 2 3.88 -47.01 -35.96
N CYS A 3 4.72 -46.00 -35.74
CA CYS A 3 4.38 -44.57 -35.71
C CYS A 3 3.66 -44.13 -37.00
N PRO A 4 3.05 -42.94 -36.96
CA PRO A 4 3.38 -41.97 -37.98
C PRO A 4 3.99 -40.70 -37.37
N SER A 5 5.21 -40.47 -37.83
CA SER A 5 5.95 -39.22 -37.88
C SER A 5 5.19 -38.15 -38.66
N PHE A 6 5.04 -36.95 -38.08
CA PHE A 6 4.82 -35.72 -38.83
C PHE A 6 6.10 -34.89 -38.76
N GLY A 7 6.79 -34.80 -39.90
CA GLY A 7 7.80 -33.79 -40.15
C GLY A 7 7.42 -33.04 -41.41
N VAL A 8 7.39 -31.71 -41.36
CA VAL A 8 7.55 -30.79 -42.50
C VAL A 8 7.94 -29.40 -41.91
N PRO A 9 8.53 -28.46 -42.67
CA PRO A 9 9.96 -28.28 -42.74
C PRO A 9 10.44 -26.87 -42.33
N ILE A 10 11.72 -26.80 -41.97
CA ILE A 10 12.48 -25.55 -41.92
C ILE A 10 12.71 -25.07 -43.35
N CYS A 11 12.27 -23.84 -43.67
CA CYS A 11 12.68 -23.16 -44.90
C CYS A 11 12.82 -21.64 -44.71
N SER A 12 14.09 -21.21 -44.80
CA SER A 12 14.60 -19.99 -45.43
C SER A 12 14.21 -18.58 -44.93
N ARG A 13 15.22 -17.92 -44.33
CA ARG A 13 15.82 -16.60 -44.68
C ARG A 13 14.94 -15.57 -45.40
N LEU A 14 14.90 -14.35 -44.85
CA LEU A 14 15.18 -13.03 -45.50
C LEU A 14 14.91 -11.89 -44.48
N PRO A 15 15.25 -10.60 -44.75
CA PRO A 15 16.54 -9.98 -44.49
C PRO A 15 16.49 -8.89 -43.39
N VAL A 16 17.68 -8.47 -42.96
CA VAL A 16 17.89 -7.25 -42.16
C VAL A 16 17.36 -6.04 -42.93
N GLY A 17 16.30 -5.43 -42.41
CA GLY A 17 15.74 -4.16 -42.87
C GLY A 17 15.63 -3.18 -41.72
N ARG A 18 16.67 -2.36 -41.51
CA ARG A 18 16.56 -1.09 -40.77
C ARG A 18 15.60 -0.18 -41.53
N ARG A 19 14.48 0.21 -40.92
CA ARG A 19 13.82 1.50 -41.15
C ARG A 19 12.89 1.83 -39.99
N ALA A 20 13.07 3.03 -39.47
CA ALA A 20 12.20 3.68 -38.52
C ALA A 20 10.75 3.72 -39.04
N LEU A 21 9.80 3.33 -38.20
CA LEU A 21 8.40 3.65 -38.42
C LEU A 21 7.84 4.27 -37.14
N VAL A 22 7.99 5.60 -37.06
CA VAL A 22 7.11 6.45 -36.29
C VAL A 22 5.72 6.34 -36.93
N THR A 23 4.81 5.67 -36.23
CA THR A 23 3.36 5.77 -36.44
C THR A 23 2.81 5.98 -35.02
N GLY A 24 2.33 7.16 -34.63
CA GLY A 24 1.37 7.98 -35.36
C GLY A 24 -0.05 7.47 -35.14
N PHE A 25 -0.40 7.09 -33.90
CA PHE A 25 -1.78 6.74 -33.55
C PHE A 25 -2.57 8.02 -33.27
N SER A 26 -3.07 8.61 -34.36
CA SER A 26 -4.09 9.65 -34.34
C SER A 26 -5.45 8.97 -34.23
N VAL A 27 -6.06 8.99 -33.05
CA VAL A 27 -7.50 8.68 -32.90
C VAL A 27 -8.26 9.98 -33.11
N GLY A 28 -8.85 10.08 -34.30
CA GLY A 28 -9.65 11.21 -34.74
C GLY A 28 -10.91 11.41 -33.89
N ARG A 29 -11.20 12.69 -33.65
CA ARG A 29 -12.48 13.26 -33.25
C ARG A 29 -13.65 12.70 -34.08
N ALA A 30 -14.77 12.39 -33.41
CA ALA A 30 -16.04 13.11 -33.59
C ALA A 30 -17.19 12.37 -32.86
N VAL A 31 -17.47 12.74 -31.60
CA VAL A 31 -18.80 12.60 -31.03
C VAL A 31 -19.13 13.92 -30.34
N GLN A 32 -20.14 14.61 -30.88
CA GLN A 32 -20.69 15.84 -30.32
C GLN A 32 -21.26 15.57 -28.92
N PRO A 33 -20.95 16.39 -27.91
CA PRO A 33 -21.73 16.39 -26.69
C PRO A 33 -23.04 17.16 -26.94
N VAL A 34 -24.16 16.47 -26.83
CA VAL A 34 -25.48 17.09 -26.63
C VAL A 34 -25.41 17.93 -25.36
N ILE A 35 -25.71 19.21 -25.52
CA ILE A 35 -25.74 20.22 -24.48
C ILE A 35 -26.89 19.90 -23.51
N CYS A 36 -26.59 19.20 -22.40
CA CYS A 36 -27.44 19.21 -21.21
C CYS A 36 -27.05 20.38 -20.32
N ARG A 37 -27.55 21.56 -20.67
CA ARG A 37 -27.42 22.81 -19.92
C ARG A 37 -28.65 22.97 -19.02
N SER A 38 -28.73 22.22 -17.92
CA SER A 38 -29.71 22.47 -16.85
C SER A 38 -29.37 21.68 -15.59
N SER A 39 -28.38 22.15 -14.81
CA SER A 39 -28.16 21.73 -13.40
C SER A 39 -27.01 22.50 -12.69
N ARG A 40 -26.27 23.39 -13.38
CA ARG A 40 -25.16 24.14 -12.77
C ARG A 40 -25.54 25.21 -11.75
N LEU A 41 -26.81 25.62 -11.66
CA LEU A 41 -27.24 26.70 -10.77
C LEU A 41 -27.68 26.26 -9.35
N SER A 42 -27.69 24.97 -9.03
CA SER A 42 -27.98 24.48 -7.66
C SER A 42 -26.76 23.91 -6.92
N ARG A 43 -25.58 23.86 -7.55
CA ARG A 43 -24.37 23.30 -6.92
C ARG A 43 -23.51 24.35 -6.23
N GLU A 44 -23.56 25.61 -6.66
CA GLU A 44 -22.83 26.71 -6.00
C GLU A 44 -23.44 27.04 -4.62
N ASP A 45 -24.76 26.96 -4.47
CA ASP A 45 -25.43 27.16 -3.17
C ASP A 45 -25.24 25.98 -2.20
N ALA A 46 -25.05 24.75 -2.72
CA ALA A 46 -24.73 23.58 -1.89
C ALA A 46 -23.28 23.59 -1.38
N VAL A 47 -22.34 24.17 -2.15
CA VAL A 47 -20.92 24.30 -1.74
C VAL A 47 -20.74 25.42 -0.70
N GLN A 48 -21.59 26.45 -0.67
CA GLN A 48 -21.59 27.47 0.38
C GLN A 48 -22.22 27.01 1.71
N LEU A 49 -23.17 26.07 1.68
CA LEU A 49 -23.78 25.54 2.91
C LEU A 49 -22.90 24.49 3.62
N ASP A 50 -22.03 23.80 2.89
CA ASP A 50 -21.09 22.82 3.49
C ASP A 50 -19.87 23.51 4.13
N SER A 51 -19.43 24.66 3.62
CA SER A 51 -18.30 25.41 4.18
C SER A 51 -18.64 26.10 5.52
N SER A 52 -19.92 26.40 5.77
CA SER A 52 -20.40 26.92 7.06
C SER A 52 -20.67 25.81 8.10
N THR A 53 -20.90 24.57 7.66
CA THR A 53 -21.05 23.40 8.55
C THR A 53 -19.71 22.74 8.88
N GLN A 54 -18.67 22.89 8.04
CA GLN A 54 -17.30 22.47 8.37
C GLN A 54 -16.62 23.33 9.44
N LEU A 55 -17.07 24.56 9.65
CA LEU A 55 -16.55 25.45 10.71
C LEU A 55 -17.07 25.12 12.11
N SER A 56 -18.02 24.19 12.26
CA SER A 56 -18.62 23.84 13.56
C SER A 56 -18.22 22.45 14.08
N VAL A 57 -17.37 21.72 13.35
CA VAL A 57 -16.68 20.51 13.84
C VAL A 57 -15.18 20.76 13.91
N GLU A 58 -14.80 21.95 14.37
CA GLU A 58 -13.49 22.15 14.97
C GLU A 58 -13.55 21.44 16.32
N SER A 59 -13.23 20.13 16.32
CA SER A 59 -13.01 19.36 17.55
C SER A 59 -12.18 20.26 18.45
N ARG A 60 -12.56 20.46 19.73
CA ARG A 60 -11.82 21.30 20.68
C ARG A 60 -10.40 20.76 20.82
N TYR A 61 -9.57 21.17 19.87
CA TYR A 61 -8.15 21.04 19.86
C TYR A 61 -7.71 21.81 21.10
N ASP A 62 -7.10 21.10 22.04
CA ASP A 62 -6.52 21.77 23.18
C ASP A 62 -5.12 22.19 22.74
N PRO A 63 -4.92 23.46 22.34
CA PRO A 63 -3.61 23.93 21.91
C PRO A 63 -2.55 23.83 23.02
N SER A 64 -2.98 23.54 24.26
CA SER A 64 -2.09 23.30 25.39
C SER A 64 -1.33 21.97 25.27
N LEU A 65 -1.84 20.98 24.53
CA LEU A 65 -1.22 19.66 24.41
C LEU A 65 -0.18 19.62 23.27
N PRO A 66 1.14 19.56 23.57
CA PRO A 66 2.20 19.67 22.55
C PRO A 66 2.11 18.58 21.48
N PHE A 67 1.63 17.38 21.86
CA PHE A 67 1.40 16.27 20.93
C PHE A 67 0.28 16.54 19.92
N GLN A 68 -0.81 17.20 20.32
CA GLN A 68 -1.88 17.53 19.38
C GLN A 68 -1.39 18.53 18.33
N VAL A 69 -0.59 19.51 18.76
CA VAL A 69 0.08 20.45 17.86
C VAL A 69 1.02 19.76 16.89
N GLY A 70 1.85 18.85 17.39
CA GLY A 70 2.74 18.05 16.54
C GLY A 70 1.96 17.23 15.50
N ILE A 71 0.88 16.57 15.91
CA ILE A 71 0.04 15.76 15.02
C ILE A 71 -0.60 16.63 13.94
N GLN A 72 -1.18 17.78 14.31
CA GLN A 72 -1.83 18.66 13.34
C GLN A 72 -0.81 19.22 12.34
N ARG A 73 0.36 19.70 12.82
CA ARG A 73 1.43 20.18 11.94
C ARG A 73 1.91 19.09 10.99
N LEU A 74 2.05 17.85 11.47
CA LEU A 74 2.41 16.72 10.62
C LEU A 74 1.35 16.46 9.57
N ARG A 75 0.06 16.49 9.93
CA ARG A 75 -1.04 16.33 8.97
C ARG A 75 -0.99 17.42 7.90
N ASP A 76 -0.86 18.69 8.29
CA ASP A 76 -0.81 19.81 7.34
C ASP A 76 0.38 19.68 6.38
N LEU A 77 1.54 19.25 6.89
CA LEU A 77 2.74 19.00 6.07
C LEU A 77 2.56 17.82 5.11
N LEU A 78 1.97 16.73 5.59
CA LEU A 78 1.71 15.55 4.77
C LEU A 78 0.66 15.85 3.69
N GLU A 79 -0.37 16.63 4.03
CA GLU A 79 -1.39 17.08 3.12
C GLU A 79 -0.77 17.99 2.05
N ALA A 80 -0.01 19.03 2.45
CA ALA A 80 0.71 19.90 1.52
C ALA A 80 1.65 19.10 0.58
N ALA A 81 2.42 18.17 1.14
CA ALA A 81 3.30 17.30 0.36
C ALA A 81 2.53 16.31 -0.55
N SER A 82 1.31 15.93 -0.18
CA SER A 82 0.45 15.08 -1.02
C SER A 82 -0.19 15.85 -2.17
N TRP A 83 -0.59 17.11 -1.99
CA TRP A 83 -1.15 17.94 -3.06
C TRP A 83 -0.16 18.20 -4.19
N GLU A 84 1.14 18.22 -3.86
CA GLU A 84 2.20 18.29 -4.86
C GLU A 84 2.44 16.96 -5.59
N SER A 85 1.86 15.85 -5.12
CA SER A 85 1.98 14.55 -5.77
C SER A 85 1.01 14.43 -6.94
N ASP A 86 1.54 14.15 -8.13
CA ASP A 86 0.73 13.88 -9.33
C ASP A 86 -0.27 12.73 -9.08
N GLU A 87 0.04 11.80 -8.19
CA GLU A 87 -0.85 10.70 -7.82
C GLU A 87 -2.12 11.16 -7.10
N GLU A 88 -2.02 12.15 -6.21
CA GLU A 88 -3.18 12.65 -5.46
C GLU A 88 -4.08 13.49 -6.35
N LEU A 89 -3.48 14.29 -7.24
CA LEU A 89 -4.20 14.99 -8.29
C LEU A 89 -4.96 14.00 -9.19
N LEU A 90 -4.31 12.93 -9.63
CA LEU A 90 -4.96 11.85 -10.39
C LEU A 90 -6.07 11.18 -9.58
N ARG A 91 -5.89 10.93 -8.28
CA ARG A 91 -6.94 10.37 -7.41
C ARG A 91 -8.13 11.31 -7.31
N HIS A 92 -7.91 12.61 -7.13
CA HIS A 92 -8.98 13.61 -7.10
C HIS A 92 -9.71 13.73 -8.44
N GLU A 93 -8.99 13.70 -9.56
CA GLU A 93 -9.59 13.66 -10.88
C GLU A 93 -10.43 12.40 -11.07
N VAL A 94 -9.88 11.22 -10.74
CA VAL A 94 -10.58 9.94 -10.82
C VAL A 94 -11.80 9.93 -9.92
N ALA A 95 -11.71 10.43 -8.69
CA ALA A 95 -12.83 10.52 -7.76
C ALA A 95 -14.01 11.31 -8.35
N ASN A 96 -13.72 12.39 -9.07
CA ASN A 96 -14.70 13.28 -9.69
C ASN A 96 -15.25 12.77 -11.04
N LEU A 97 -14.72 11.67 -11.59
CA LEU A 97 -15.21 11.09 -12.83
C LEU A 97 -16.59 10.44 -12.66
N VAL A 98 -17.39 10.49 -13.72
CA VAL A 98 -18.62 9.71 -13.85
C VAL A 98 -18.28 8.21 -13.74
N PRO A 99 -19.09 7.38 -13.05
CA PRO A 99 -18.81 5.95 -12.84
C PRO A 99 -18.55 5.17 -14.14
N GLU A 100 -19.23 5.51 -15.24
CA GLU A 100 -19.00 4.92 -16.56
C GLU A 100 -17.59 5.21 -17.10
N MET A 101 -17.09 6.43 -16.87
CA MET A 101 -15.73 6.82 -17.26
C MET A 101 -14.68 6.11 -16.40
N LYS A 102 -14.95 5.96 -15.08
CA LYS A 102 -14.10 5.16 -14.17
C LYS A 102 -13.96 3.74 -14.72
N LEU A 103 -15.09 3.06 -15.00
CA LEU A 103 -15.09 1.71 -15.56
C LEU A 103 -14.38 1.62 -16.91
N THR A 104 -14.58 2.60 -17.78
CA THR A 104 -13.91 2.64 -19.10
C THR A 104 -12.39 2.75 -18.94
N LEU A 105 -11.91 3.59 -18.02
CA LEU A 105 -10.49 3.73 -17.71
C LEU A 105 -9.89 2.41 -17.20
N PHE A 106 -10.54 1.76 -16.24
CA PHE A 106 -10.10 0.46 -15.75
C PHE A 106 -10.16 -0.62 -16.84
N THR A 107 -11.17 -0.59 -17.71
CA THR A 107 -11.32 -1.54 -18.82
C THR A 107 -10.18 -1.37 -19.84
N ASN A 108 -9.80 -0.13 -20.14
CA ASN A 108 -8.67 0.16 -21.00
C ASN A 108 -7.34 -0.28 -20.37
N MET A 109 -7.15 -0.06 -19.07
CA MET A 109 -5.95 -0.54 -18.37
C MET A 109 -5.90 -2.07 -18.34
N GLY A 110 -7.03 -2.71 -18.05
CA GLY A 110 -7.18 -4.16 -18.05
C GLY A 110 -6.95 -4.79 -19.43
N SER A 111 -7.39 -4.14 -20.51
CA SER A 111 -7.16 -4.62 -21.87
C SER A 111 -5.69 -4.53 -22.28
N VAL A 112 -5.00 -3.45 -21.91
CA VAL A 112 -3.55 -3.30 -22.10
C VAL A 112 -2.79 -4.37 -21.32
N LEU A 113 -3.15 -4.62 -20.06
CA LEU A 113 -2.55 -5.69 -19.25
C LEU A 113 -2.80 -7.08 -19.85
N THR A 114 -4.01 -7.34 -20.33
CA THR A 114 -4.36 -8.62 -20.99
C THR A 114 -3.56 -8.80 -22.28
N LEU A 115 -3.43 -7.75 -23.09
CA LEU A 115 -2.62 -7.77 -24.29
C LEU A 115 -1.16 -8.04 -23.97
N ALA A 116 -0.60 -7.39 -22.95
CA ALA A 116 0.77 -7.63 -22.49
C ALA A 116 0.96 -9.09 -22.06
N ALA A 117 0.04 -9.62 -21.24
CA ALA A 117 0.08 -11.02 -20.81
C ALA A 117 0.02 -12.00 -22.00
N PHE A 118 -0.83 -11.72 -22.99
CA PHE A 118 -0.95 -12.54 -24.19
C PHE A 118 0.32 -12.51 -25.03
N VAL A 119 0.89 -11.32 -25.26
CA VAL A 119 2.16 -11.15 -26.01
C VAL A 119 3.30 -11.86 -25.28
N THR A 120 3.42 -11.71 -23.96
CA THR A 120 4.45 -12.40 -23.17
C THR A 120 4.28 -13.92 -23.27
N SER A 121 3.08 -14.43 -23.07
CA SER A 121 2.80 -15.87 -23.16
C SER A 121 3.13 -16.42 -24.55
N TRP A 122 2.70 -15.70 -25.60
CA TRP A 122 3.00 -16.03 -27.00
C TRP A 122 4.50 -16.08 -27.28
N LEU A 123 5.27 -15.09 -26.81
CA LEU A 123 6.73 -15.06 -26.94
C LEU A 123 7.42 -16.22 -26.20
N THR A 124 6.84 -16.68 -25.10
CA THR A 124 7.37 -17.78 -24.29
C THR A 124 6.92 -19.16 -24.74
N GLY A 125 5.95 -19.23 -25.66
CA GLY A 125 5.36 -20.48 -26.14
C GLY A 125 4.38 -21.14 -25.15
N GLU A 126 4.00 -20.44 -24.09
CA GLU A 126 3.00 -20.89 -23.12
C GLU A 126 1.58 -20.58 -23.59
N ASP A 127 0.60 -21.37 -23.14
CA ASP A 127 -0.80 -21.08 -23.37
C ASP A 127 -1.20 -19.80 -22.61
N PRO A 128 -1.57 -18.70 -23.30
CA PRO A 128 -1.93 -17.44 -22.66
C PRO A 128 -3.15 -17.56 -21.74
N LEU A 129 -4.01 -18.56 -21.99
CA LEU A 129 -5.20 -18.80 -21.19
C LEU A 129 -4.93 -19.73 -20.00
N GLY A 130 -3.73 -20.32 -19.90
CA GLY A 130 -3.34 -21.18 -18.78
C GLY A 130 -4.29 -22.36 -18.55
N GLY A 131 -4.87 -22.91 -19.63
CA GLY A 131 -5.85 -24.00 -19.57
C GLY A 131 -7.30 -23.57 -19.34
N PHE A 132 -7.63 -22.28 -19.38
CA PHE A 132 -9.01 -21.81 -19.26
C PHE A 132 -9.88 -22.33 -20.41
N ALA A 133 -10.76 -23.30 -20.12
CA ALA A 133 -11.67 -23.88 -21.10
C ALA A 133 -13.13 -23.57 -20.73
N LEU A 134 -13.90 -22.96 -21.65
CA LEU A 134 -15.32 -22.61 -21.48
C LEU A 134 -16.28 -23.83 -21.55
N GLY A 135 -15.83 -25.03 -21.17
CA GLY A 135 -16.63 -26.26 -21.23
C GLY A 135 -17.47 -26.51 -19.97
N ASP A 136 -18.18 -27.64 -19.90
CA ASP A 136 -18.92 -28.09 -18.70
C ASP A 136 -18.01 -28.19 -17.46
N ASN A 137 -16.72 -28.44 -17.68
CA ASN A 137 -15.70 -28.45 -16.65
C ASN A 137 -15.47 -27.08 -16.00
N SER A 138 -15.80 -25.97 -16.68
CA SER A 138 -15.64 -24.61 -16.15
C SER A 138 -16.55 -24.34 -14.95
N LEU A 139 -17.76 -24.89 -14.95
CA LEU A 139 -18.68 -24.78 -13.81
C LEU A 139 -18.11 -25.52 -12.60
N GLY A 140 -17.50 -26.69 -12.82
CA GLY A 140 -16.79 -27.44 -11.78
C GLY A 140 -15.58 -26.68 -11.25
N ALA A 141 -14.75 -26.13 -12.12
CA ALA A 141 -13.59 -25.32 -11.74
C ALA A 141 -14.00 -24.06 -10.97
N ALA A 142 -15.10 -23.41 -11.36
CA ALA A 142 -15.66 -22.26 -10.66
C ALA A 142 -16.16 -22.64 -9.26
N ALA A 143 -16.85 -23.78 -9.11
CA ALA A 143 -17.29 -24.27 -7.81
C ALA A 143 -16.11 -24.60 -6.88
N VAL A 144 -15.07 -25.24 -7.42
CA VAL A 144 -13.82 -25.50 -6.70
C VAL A 144 -13.13 -24.19 -6.31
N GLY A 145 -13.07 -23.22 -7.23
CA GLY A 145 -12.52 -21.89 -6.98
C GLY A 145 -13.27 -21.15 -5.88
N ALA A 146 -14.59 -21.23 -5.85
CA ALA A 146 -15.41 -20.68 -4.76
C ALA A 146 -15.09 -21.34 -3.41
N GLY A 147 -14.85 -22.66 -3.39
CA GLY A 147 -14.37 -23.36 -2.20
C GLY A 147 -13.02 -22.82 -1.71
N TYR A 148 -12.06 -22.61 -2.62
CA TYR A 148 -10.77 -22.00 -2.29
C TYR A 148 -10.85 -20.51 -1.92
N ALA A 149 -11.90 -19.80 -2.30
CA ALA A 149 -12.13 -18.40 -1.92
C ALA A 149 -12.54 -18.26 -0.45
N LEU A 150 -13.25 -19.25 0.09
CA LEU A 150 -13.85 -19.21 1.43
C LEU A 150 -12.87 -18.80 2.55
N PRO A 151 -11.66 -19.38 2.67
CA PRO A 151 -10.71 -18.95 3.69
C PRO A 151 -10.26 -17.49 3.52
N LEU A 152 -10.13 -16.99 2.28
CA LEU A 152 -9.74 -15.59 2.02
C LEU A 152 -10.87 -14.63 2.38
N VAL A 153 -12.09 -14.96 1.99
CA VAL A 153 -13.31 -14.21 2.33
C VAL A 153 -13.51 -14.17 3.84
N LEU A 154 -13.35 -15.30 4.52
CA LEU A 154 -13.46 -15.38 5.98
C LEU A 154 -12.37 -14.56 6.67
N CYS A 155 -11.12 -14.66 6.21
CA CYS A 155 -10.01 -13.86 6.73
C CYS A 155 -10.28 -12.35 6.57
N SER A 156 -10.76 -11.95 5.39
CA SER A 156 -11.18 -10.58 5.07
C SER A 156 -12.24 -10.07 6.05
N VAL A 157 -13.33 -10.83 6.25
CA VAL A 157 -14.42 -10.44 7.17
C VAL A 157 -13.93 -10.39 8.62
N ILE A 158 -13.19 -11.41 9.08
CA ILE A 158 -12.66 -11.49 10.45
C ILE A 158 -11.69 -10.35 10.73
N SER A 159 -10.85 -10.00 9.76
CA SER A 159 -9.86 -8.93 9.89
C SER A 159 -10.48 -7.55 10.16
N ARG A 160 -11.78 -7.38 9.86
CA ARG A 160 -12.51 -6.12 10.08
C ARG A 160 -13.28 -6.07 11.41
N LEU A 161 -13.27 -7.16 12.19
CA LEU A 161 -13.90 -7.18 13.49
C LEU A 161 -13.11 -6.31 14.48
N ASN A 162 -13.81 -5.49 15.27
CA ASN A 162 -13.23 -4.62 16.31
C ASN A 162 -12.21 -5.32 17.23
N PRO A 163 -12.45 -6.54 17.77
CA PRO A 163 -11.46 -7.21 18.63
C PRO A 163 -10.12 -7.49 17.93
N VAL A 164 -10.17 -7.84 16.63
CA VAL A 164 -8.96 -8.12 15.83
C VAL A 164 -8.21 -6.82 15.55
N ARG A 165 -8.91 -5.75 15.19
CA ARG A 165 -8.31 -4.43 14.95
C ARG A 165 -7.59 -3.89 16.19
N HIS A 166 -8.22 -3.98 17.36
CA HIS A 166 -7.58 -3.56 18.61
C HIS A 166 -6.36 -4.40 18.99
N SER A 167 -6.33 -5.68 18.61
CA SER A 167 -5.20 -6.57 18.86
C SER A 167 -4.05 -6.37 17.86
N PHE A 168 -4.36 -5.90 16.64
CA PHE A 168 -3.40 -5.73 15.55
C PHE A 168 -3.53 -4.33 14.91
N PRO A 169 -3.01 -3.27 15.56
CA PRO A 169 -3.13 -1.90 15.05
C PRO A 169 -2.48 -1.69 13.68
N VAL A 170 -1.42 -2.44 13.36
CA VAL A 170 -0.77 -2.39 12.04
C VAL A 170 -1.71 -2.86 10.92
N LEU A 171 -2.63 -3.79 11.22
CA LEU A 171 -3.62 -4.28 10.26
C LEU A 171 -4.72 -3.23 10.03
N GLU A 172 -5.11 -2.50 11.08
CA GLU A 172 -6.03 -1.37 10.97
C GLU A 172 -5.42 -0.27 10.09
N ASP A 173 -4.17 0.13 10.34
CA ASP A 173 -3.45 1.12 9.52
C ASP A 173 -3.37 0.69 8.05
N LEU A 174 -3.12 -0.60 7.80
CA LEU A 174 -3.10 -1.16 6.44
C LEU A 174 -4.47 -1.09 5.77
N GLN A 175 -5.53 -1.51 6.46
CA GLN A 175 -6.90 -1.47 5.95
C GLN A 175 -7.38 -0.04 5.68
N ASP A 176 -7.06 0.90 6.56
CA ASP A 176 -7.36 2.31 6.40
C ASP A 176 -6.65 2.88 5.17
N SER A 177 -5.38 2.52 4.96
CA SER A 177 -4.61 2.94 3.78
C SER A 177 -5.19 2.37 2.49
N GLN A 178 -5.56 1.09 2.49
CA GLN A 178 -6.20 0.45 1.33
C GLN A 178 -7.59 1.07 1.05
N GLN A 179 -8.37 1.33 2.10
CA GLN A 179 -9.67 1.98 1.97
C GLN A 179 -9.53 3.39 1.40
N GLU A 180 -8.54 4.17 1.84
CA GLU A 180 -8.25 5.50 1.32
C GLU A 180 -7.96 5.49 -0.19
N ILE A 181 -7.18 4.53 -0.67
CA ILE A 181 -6.86 4.38 -2.09
C ILE A 181 -8.06 3.90 -2.90
N VAL A 182 -8.81 2.93 -2.40
CA VAL A 182 -9.86 2.23 -3.16
C VAL A 182 -11.21 2.92 -3.11
N ARG A 183 -11.53 3.62 -2.01
CA ARG A 183 -12.81 4.30 -1.82
C ARG A 183 -13.23 5.24 -2.95
N PRO A 184 -12.38 6.18 -3.44
CA PRO A 184 -12.80 7.10 -4.51
C PRO A 184 -13.20 6.38 -5.81
N ILE A 185 -12.72 5.16 -6.01
CA ILE A 185 -13.06 4.32 -7.16
C ILE A 185 -14.44 3.66 -6.97
N VAL A 186 -14.78 3.25 -5.75
CA VAL A 186 -15.92 2.36 -5.47
C VAL A 186 -17.17 3.08 -4.98
N GLU A 187 -17.05 4.27 -4.39
CA GLU A 187 -18.14 4.97 -3.68
C GLU A 187 -19.41 5.14 -4.53
N ASP A 188 -19.27 5.46 -5.83
CA ASP A 188 -20.40 5.71 -6.74
C ASP A 188 -20.85 4.48 -7.56
N LEU A 189 -20.19 3.33 -7.40
CA LEU A 189 -20.42 2.18 -8.28
C LEU A 189 -21.56 1.28 -7.76
N ASN A 190 -22.49 0.89 -8.63
CA ASN A 190 -23.50 -0.12 -8.34
C ASN A 190 -22.87 -1.51 -8.15
N ALA A 191 -23.61 -2.47 -7.55
CA ALA A 191 -23.10 -3.83 -7.31
C ALA A 191 -22.66 -4.54 -8.61
N SER A 192 -23.41 -4.37 -9.72
CA SER A 192 -23.03 -4.89 -11.03
C SER A 192 -21.78 -4.22 -11.59
N GLN A 193 -21.64 -2.92 -11.41
CA GLN A 193 -20.45 -2.17 -11.82
C GLN A 193 -19.22 -2.57 -11.00
N LEU A 194 -19.38 -2.86 -9.71
CA LEU A 194 -18.33 -3.38 -8.84
C LEU A 194 -17.89 -4.78 -9.27
N LEU A 195 -18.83 -5.65 -9.67
CA LEU A 195 -18.51 -6.95 -10.28
C LEU A 195 -17.71 -6.77 -11.58
N ILE A 196 -18.13 -5.86 -12.46
CA ILE A 196 -17.41 -5.55 -13.70
C ILE A 196 -16.01 -5.04 -13.38
N LEU A 197 -15.87 -4.08 -12.47
CA LEU A 197 -14.58 -3.56 -12.02
C LEU A 197 -13.68 -4.69 -11.48
N ALA A 198 -14.20 -5.55 -10.62
CA ALA A 198 -13.47 -6.69 -10.09
C ALA A 198 -13.02 -7.63 -11.22
N SER A 199 -13.88 -7.94 -12.20
CA SER A 199 -13.51 -8.78 -13.34
C SER A 199 -12.40 -8.15 -14.20
N VAL A 200 -12.48 -6.84 -14.44
CA VAL A 200 -11.54 -6.08 -15.27
C VAL A 200 -10.17 -5.93 -14.60
N VAL A 201 -10.11 -5.92 -13.26
CA VAL A 201 -8.85 -5.84 -12.53
C VAL A 201 -8.26 -7.23 -12.29
N VAL A 202 -9.08 -8.19 -11.83
CA VAL A 202 -8.60 -9.51 -11.39
C VAL A 202 -8.19 -10.38 -12.56
N VAL A 203 -9.00 -10.48 -13.62
CA VAL A 203 -8.71 -11.39 -14.75
C VAL A 203 -7.39 -11.03 -15.43
N PRO A 204 -7.14 -9.76 -15.83
CA PRO A 204 -5.87 -9.40 -16.46
C PRO A 204 -4.68 -9.55 -15.52
N SER A 205 -4.86 -9.24 -14.23
CA SER A 205 -3.80 -9.40 -13.22
C SER A 205 -3.42 -10.87 -13.05
N MET A 206 -4.38 -11.78 -13.04
CA MET A 206 -4.12 -13.23 -12.94
C MET A 206 -3.45 -13.79 -14.19
N LEU A 207 -3.88 -13.36 -15.39
CA LEU A 207 -3.21 -13.71 -16.65
C LEU A 207 -1.75 -13.23 -16.67
N MET A 208 -1.49 -12.03 -16.14
CA MET A 208 -0.13 -11.49 -16.09
C MET A 208 0.75 -12.17 -15.03
N LEU A 209 0.21 -12.45 -13.84
CA LEU A 209 0.99 -12.98 -12.72
C LEU A 209 1.22 -14.49 -12.79
N LEU A 210 0.35 -15.25 -13.47
CA LEU A 210 0.42 -16.71 -13.51
C LEU A 210 1.04 -17.21 -14.83
N PRO A 211 0.33 -17.28 -15.98
CA PRO A 211 0.91 -17.87 -17.20
C PRO A 211 2.05 -17.04 -17.78
N ALA A 212 1.91 -15.71 -17.88
CA ALA A 212 2.96 -14.88 -18.46
C ALA A 212 4.26 -14.90 -17.63
N PHE A 213 4.13 -14.88 -16.30
CA PHE A 213 5.28 -14.95 -15.40
C PHE A 213 5.92 -16.35 -15.37
N HIS A 214 5.11 -17.41 -15.46
CA HIS A 214 5.60 -18.78 -15.60
C HIS A 214 6.42 -18.97 -16.88
N GLY A 215 5.88 -18.54 -18.02
CA GLY A 215 6.58 -18.60 -19.31
C GLY A 215 7.86 -17.79 -19.34
N ALA A 216 7.84 -16.57 -18.78
CA ALA A 216 9.04 -15.72 -18.74
C ALA A 216 10.17 -16.38 -17.94
N LEU A 217 9.84 -17.02 -16.82
CA LEU A 217 10.83 -17.70 -15.99
C LEU A 217 11.26 -19.05 -16.53
N SER A 218 10.38 -19.79 -17.22
CA SER A 218 10.78 -21.03 -17.90
C SER A 218 11.82 -20.73 -18.98
N VAL A 219 11.60 -19.70 -19.80
CA VAL A 219 12.55 -19.22 -20.81
C VAL A 219 13.86 -18.72 -20.17
N ALA A 220 13.79 -17.89 -19.13
CA ALA A 220 14.97 -17.41 -18.43
C ALA A 220 15.79 -18.57 -17.83
N GLY A 221 15.12 -19.56 -17.25
CA GLY A 221 15.73 -20.78 -16.76
C GLY A 221 16.42 -21.59 -17.86
N HIS A 222 15.78 -21.74 -19.02
CA HIS A 222 16.37 -22.40 -20.18
C HIS A 222 17.64 -21.69 -20.67
N ILE A 223 17.61 -20.35 -20.79
CA ILE A 223 18.79 -19.56 -21.19
C ILE A 223 19.93 -19.74 -20.18
N LEU A 224 19.64 -19.62 -18.88
CA LEU A 224 20.65 -19.77 -17.83
C LEU A 224 21.26 -21.18 -17.82
N THR A 225 20.44 -22.22 -18.03
CA THR A 225 20.96 -23.59 -18.14
C THR A 225 21.75 -23.82 -19.42
N ALA A 226 21.38 -23.19 -20.54
CA ALA A 226 22.12 -23.31 -21.79
C ALA A 226 23.48 -22.60 -21.71
N ASP A 227 23.54 -21.42 -21.09
CA ASP A 227 24.78 -20.67 -20.90
C ASP A 227 25.72 -21.35 -19.89
N LEU A 228 25.18 -21.95 -18.82
CA LEU A 228 25.96 -22.72 -17.85
C LEU A 228 26.39 -24.10 -18.38
N ALA A 229 25.60 -24.71 -19.26
CA ALA A 229 25.91 -26.01 -19.86
C ALA A 229 26.77 -25.89 -21.13
N GLN A 230 26.87 -24.70 -21.74
CA GLN A 230 27.90 -24.44 -22.72
C GLN A 230 29.25 -24.56 -22.01
N PRO A 231 30.07 -25.55 -22.39
CA PRO A 231 31.24 -25.90 -21.62
C PRO A 231 32.16 -24.69 -21.58
N LEU A 232 32.65 -24.37 -20.38
CA LEU A 232 34.02 -23.88 -20.18
C LEU A 232 34.95 -24.89 -20.87
N GLY A 233 35.04 -24.78 -22.20
CA GLY A 233 35.89 -25.58 -23.04
C GLY A 233 37.29 -25.42 -22.48
N ASN A 234 37.85 -26.53 -22.01
CA ASN A 234 39.22 -26.72 -21.52
C ASN A 234 39.44 -26.80 -20.00
N LEU A 235 38.41 -26.83 -19.15
CA LEU A 235 38.59 -27.28 -17.76
C LEU A 235 38.19 -28.75 -17.62
N THR A 236 39.11 -29.63 -18.02
CA THR A 236 39.09 -31.07 -17.74
C THR A 236 39.30 -31.35 -16.25
N LEU A 237 38.33 -30.97 -15.42
CA LEU A 237 38.25 -31.43 -14.03
C LEU A 237 37.70 -32.86 -14.03
N THR A 238 38.61 -33.82 -13.97
CA THR A 238 38.43 -35.27 -13.94
C THR A 238 37.80 -35.78 -12.62
N HIS A 239 36.74 -35.13 -12.13
CA HIS A 239 35.98 -35.60 -10.96
C HIS A 239 34.54 -35.97 -11.33
N PRO A 240 34.28 -37.26 -11.63
CA PRO A 240 33.01 -37.74 -12.19
C PRO A 240 31.89 -38.00 -11.15
N GLN A 241 31.92 -37.39 -9.96
CA GLN A 241 31.00 -37.81 -8.88
C GLN A 241 30.27 -36.72 -8.10
N LEU A 242 30.40 -35.45 -8.46
CA LEU A 242 29.55 -34.39 -7.90
C LEU A 242 28.31 -34.13 -8.78
N HIS A 243 27.69 -35.22 -9.22
CA HIS A 243 26.28 -35.17 -9.60
C HIS A 243 25.50 -34.93 -8.30
N LEU A 244 25.17 -33.66 -8.02
CA LEU A 244 24.07 -33.36 -7.11
C LEU A 244 22.84 -34.10 -7.65
N HIS A 245 22.58 -35.30 -7.13
CA HIS A 245 21.33 -36.02 -7.28
C HIS A 245 20.26 -35.24 -6.50
N LEU A 246 19.91 -34.05 -6.99
CA LEU A 246 18.64 -33.46 -6.62
C LEU A 246 17.58 -34.41 -7.18
N PRO A 247 16.73 -35.02 -6.33
CA PRO A 247 15.73 -35.96 -6.80
C PRO A 247 14.89 -35.31 -7.90
N ASP A 248 14.59 -36.02 -8.98
CA ASP A 248 13.77 -35.49 -10.09
C ASP A 248 12.41 -34.95 -9.61
N VAL A 249 11.91 -35.49 -8.51
CA VAL A 249 10.71 -35.01 -7.80
C VAL A 249 10.90 -33.57 -7.30
N LEU A 250 12.06 -33.29 -6.69
CA LEU A 250 12.40 -31.97 -6.15
C LEU A 250 12.62 -30.96 -7.28
N ARG A 251 13.21 -31.40 -8.40
CA ARG A 251 13.37 -30.57 -9.61
C ARG A 251 12.03 -30.19 -10.23
N ARG A 252 11.09 -31.14 -10.34
CA ARG A 252 9.74 -30.89 -10.87
C ARG A 252 8.93 -29.97 -9.97
N GLN A 253 8.99 -30.15 -8.65
CA GLN A 253 8.27 -29.30 -7.71
C GLN A 253 8.89 -27.90 -7.60
N ALA A 254 10.22 -27.78 -7.62
CA ALA A 254 10.90 -26.49 -7.58
C ALA A 254 10.61 -25.64 -8.82
N GLY A 255 10.52 -26.26 -10.01
CA GLY A 255 10.18 -25.56 -11.26
C GLY A 255 8.79 -24.92 -11.24
N VAL A 256 7.88 -25.42 -10.43
CA VAL A 256 6.52 -24.89 -10.27
C VAL A 256 6.45 -23.79 -9.22
N LEU A 257 7.15 -23.97 -8.10
CA LEU A 257 7.13 -23.03 -6.98
C LEU A 257 7.91 -21.75 -7.31
N LEU A 258 9.01 -21.86 -8.04
CA LEU A 258 9.86 -20.70 -8.33
C LEU A 258 9.09 -19.60 -9.07
N PRO A 259 8.30 -19.87 -10.13
CA PRO A 259 7.52 -18.82 -10.78
C PRO A 259 6.44 -18.20 -9.91
N ALA A 260 5.75 -19.01 -9.10
CA ALA A 260 4.75 -18.51 -8.17
C ALA A 260 5.38 -17.59 -7.10
N VAL A 261 6.57 -17.94 -6.59
CA VAL A 261 7.27 -17.13 -5.59
C VAL A 261 7.79 -15.83 -6.19
N CYS A 262 8.33 -15.87 -7.41
CA CYS A 262 8.83 -14.66 -8.06
C CYS A 262 7.69 -13.73 -8.50
N SER A 263 6.54 -14.26 -8.96
CA SER A 263 5.37 -13.43 -9.26
C SER A 263 4.77 -12.83 -8.00
N ALA A 264 4.72 -13.61 -6.90
CA ALA A 264 4.35 -13.13 -5.58
C ALA A 264 5.27 -12.02 -5.08
N TYR A 265 6.59 -12.18 -5.23
CA TYR A 265 7.58 -11.16 -4.88
C TYR A 265 7.32 -9.86 -5.66
N PHE A 266 7.10 -9.96 -6.98
CA PHE A 266 6.85 -8.80 -7.82
C PHE A 266 5.55 -8.08 -7.46
N ALA A 267 4.44 -8.82 -7.32
CA ALA A 267 3.16 -8.26 -6.91
C ALA A 267 3.26 -7.58 -5.53
N ALA A 268 3.91 -8.24 -4.57
CA ALA A 268 4.13 -7.69 -3.25
C ALA A 268 4.99 -6.42 -3.29
N TRP A 269 6.03 -6.38 -4.13
CA TRP A 269 6.87 -5.20 -4.31
C TRP A 269 6.08 -4.01 -4.86
N VAL A 270 5.21 -4.24 -5.86
CA VAL A 270 4.33 -3.19 -6.42
C VAL A 270 3.38 -2.65 -5.34
N VAL A 271 2.72 -3.53 -4.58
CA VAL A 271 1.81 -3.11 -3.50
C VAL A 271 2.55 -2.35 -2.39
N THR A 272 3.75 -2.80 -2.00
CA THR A 272 4.59 -2.07 -1.06
C THR A 272 4.91 -0.69 -1.56
N LYS A 273 5.28 -0.53 -2.83
CA LYS A 273 5.59 0.79 -3.40
C LYS A 273 4.41 1.75 -3.37
N GLN A 274 3.18 1.25 -3.50
CA GLN A 274 1.96 2.08 -3.39
C GLN A 274 1.60 2.46 -1.94
N LEU A 275 2.05 1.67 -0.97
CA LEU A 275 1.75 1.88 0.46
C LEU A 275 2.93 2.47 1.26
N ASP A 276 4.12 2.50 0.67
CA ASP A 276 5.31 3.08 1.29
C ASP A 276 5.19 4.61 1.35
N VAL A 277 6.01 5.21 2.20
CA VAL A 277 6.04 6.66 2.33
C VAL A 277 6.69 7.25 1.08
N ASN A 278 6.00 8.19 0.44
CA ASN A 278 6.52 8.87 -0.74
C ASN A 278 7.84 9.60 -0.41
N ASP A 279 8.83 9.51 -1.30
CA ASP A 279 10.14 10.16 -1.10
C ASP A 279 10.00 11.67 -0.82
N ARG A 280 9.01 12.32 -1.46
CA ARG A 280 8.67 13.73 -1.20
C ARG A 280 8.15 13.97 0.21
N GLN A 281 7.32 13.08 0.77
CA GLN A 281 6.86 13.19 2.15
C GLN A 281 8.03 13.00 3.13
N VAL A 282 8.96 12.08 2.83
CA VAL A 282 10.17 11.90 3.65
C VAL A 282 11.03 13.16 3.63
N LEU A 283 11.22 13.79 2.47
CA LEU A 283 11.95 15.05 2.33
C LEU A 283 11.24 16.19 3.08
N ALA A 284 9.93 16.34 2.91
CA ALA A 284 9.15 17.37 3.61
C ALA A 284 9.22 17.21 5.14
N ILE A 285 9.13 15.97 5.65
CA ILE A 285 9.31 15.70 7.09
C ILE A 285 10.73 16.03 7.53
N ARG A 286 11.75 15.71 6.73
CA ARG A 286 13.13 16.02 7.05
C ARG A 286 13.37 17.54 7.13
N ASP A 287 12.89 18.29 6.15
CA ASP A 287 13.01 19.75 6.13
C ASP A 287 12.24 20.38 7.29
N ALA A 288 11.07 19.81 7.62
CA ALA A 288 10.30 20.19 8.81
C ALA A 288 11.03 19.86 10.11
N PHE A 289 11.81 18.78 10.18
CA PHE A 289 12.61 18.42 11.37
C PHE A 289 13.73 19.42 11.61
N GLU A 290 14.41 19.84 10.55
CA GLU A 290 15.50 20.83 10.61
C GLU A 290 14.98 22.22 11.02
N SER A 291 13.74 22.55 10.65
CA SER A 291 13.09 23.83 10.97
C SER A 291 12.17 23.83 12.20
N ALA A 292 11.87 22.65 12.77
CA ALA A 292 10.90 22.47 13.86
C ALA A 292 11.18 23.36 15.06
N ASP A 293 12.42 23.42 15.54
CA ASP A 293 12.77 24.15 16.76
C ASP A 293 12.50 25.66 16.61
N ARG A 294 12.76 26.23 15.42
CA ARG A 294 12.46 27.64 15.13
C ARG A 294 10.96 27.84 14.97
N TYR A 295 10.29 26.98 14.21
CA TYR A 295 8.86 27.06 13.96
C TYR A 295 8.04 27.01 15.25
N PHE A 296 8.30 26.03 16.13
CA PHE A 296 7.57 25.87 17.38
C PHE A 296 7.91 26.94 18.41
N LEU A 297 9.12 27.50 18.39
CA LEU A 297 9.45 28.66 19.23
C LEU A 297 8.62 29.89 18.81
N HIS A 298 8.50 30.15 17.50
CA HIS A 298 7.65 31.22 16.98
C HIS A 298 6.17 30.97 17.27
N ALA A 299 5.68 29.76 17.01
CA ALA A 299 4.29 29.40 17.30
C ALA A 299 3.96 29.47 18.80
N ALA A 300 4.90 29.10 19.69
CA ALA A 300 4.72 29.25 21.13
C ALA A 300 4.67 30.73 21.55
N ALA A 301 5.50 31.59 20.95
CA ALA A 301 5.49 33.03 21.21
C ALA A 301 4.19 33.69 20.74
N GLU A 302 3.69 33.35 19.54
CA GLU A 302 2.41 33.82 19.02
C GLU A 302 1.25 33.40 19.94
N ARG A 303 1.21 32.13 20.35
CA ARG A 303 0.17 31.64 21.27
C ARG A 303 0.21 32.28 22.64
N ALA A 304 1.41 32.53 23.18
CA ALA A 304 1.55 33.20 24.45
C ALA A 304 1.10 34.66 24.39
N ALA A 305 1.22 35.32 23.23
CA ALA A 305 0.68 36.65 23.00
C ALA A 305 -0.86 36.65 22.92
N GLU A 306 -1.46 35.62 22.30
CA GLU A 306 -2.92 35.47 22.22
C GLU A 306 -3.57 35.04 23.54
N ARG A 307 -2.89 34.18 24.31
CA ARG A 307 -3.39 33.58 25.56
C ARG A 307 -2.32 33.60 26.64
N PRO A 308 -2.14 34.73 27.35
CA PRO A 308 -1.14 34.85 28.41
C PRO A 308 -1.38 33.88 29.58
N ASP A 309 -2.62 33.41 29.76
CA ASP A 309 -3.02 32.48 30.82
C ASP A 309 -2.28 31.13 30.75
N ILE A 310 -1.86 30.70 29.55
CA ILE A 310 -1.12 29.44 29.35
C ILE A 310 0.22 29.46 30.11
N LEU A 311 0.89 30.62 30.14
CA LEU A 311 2.15 30.79 30.86
C LEU A 311 1.96 30.74 32.37
N LEU A 312 0.81 31.19 32.87
CA LEU A 312 0.48 31.14 34.29
C LEU A 312 0.18 29.70 34.74
N GLN A 313 -0.41 28.89 33.87
CA GLN A 313 -0.79 27.51 34.17
C GLN A 313 0.40 26.55 34.18
N GLN A 314 1.48 26.85 33.43
CA GLN A 314 2.72 26.08 33.46
C GLN A 314 3.62 26.38 34.67
N ARG A 315 3.24 27.34 35.52
CA ARG A 315 3.99 27.59 36.75
C ARG A 315 3.87 26.34 37.63
N PRO A 316 4.99 25.64 37.93
CA PRO A 316 4.94 24.43 38.74
C PRO A 316 4.24 24.79 40.05
N LEU A 317 3.12 24.11 40.32
CA LEU A 317 2.44 24.23 41.60
C LEU A 317 3.50 24.02 42.68
N PRO A 318 3.63 24.94 43.66
CA PRO A 318 4.64 24.84 44.68
C PRO A 318 4.53 23.45 45.29
N LEU A 319 5.62 22.67 45.16
CA LEU A 319 5.76 21.33 45.69
C LEU A 319 5.09 21.31 47.07
N GLN A 320 3.89 20.75 47.16
CA GLN A 320 3.32 20.44 48.47
C GLN A 320 4.34 19.52 49.13
N PRO A 321 4.80 19.84 50.35
CA PRO A 321 5.79 19.02 51.03
C PRO A 321 5.28 17.59 51.04
N GLN A 322 6.00 16.76 50.31
CA GLN A 322 5.71 15.35 50.10
C GLN A 322 5.75 14.69 51.47
N GLN A 323 4.59 14.55 52.11
CA GLN A 323 4.46 13.69 53.29
C GLN A 323 4.79 12.28 52.84
N GLN A 324 6.00 11.83 53.17
CA GLN A 324 6.47 10.47 52.97
C GLN A 324 5.49 9.48 53.59
N PRO A 325 4.82 8.60 52.83
CA PRO A 325 4.31 7.36 53.38
C PRO A 325 5.52 6.41 53.44
N GLN A 326 6.16 6.34 54.60
CA GLN A 326 6.98 5.19 54.99
C GLN A 326 6.07 3.96 55.06
N GLN A 327 5.92 3.18 53.99
CA GLN A 327 5.62 1.74 54.02
C GLN A 327 5.32 1.19 52.62
N GLN A 328 6.32 0.60 51.98
CA GLN A 328 6.23 -0.74 51.35
C GLN A 328 7.56 -1.05 50.64
N GLN A 329 8.54 -1.44 51.44
CA GLN A 329 9.60 -2.35 51.00
C GLN A 329 9.01 -3.76 50.98
N GLY A 330 8.82 -4.33 49.80
CA GLY A 330 8.50 -5.73 49.65
C GLY A 330 7.78 -6.02 48.34
N LEU A 331 8.44 -6.78 47.46
CA LEU A 331 7.94 -7.42 46.24
C LEU A 331 8.12 -6.63 44.92
N SER A 332 9.36 -6.61 44.43
CA SER A 332 9.64 -6.46 42.99
C SER A 332 10.88 -7.25 42.57
N GLU A 333 10.83 -8.57 42.79
CA GLU A 333 11.51 -9.55 41.95
C GLU A 333 10.43 -10.33 41.21
N ALA A 334 10.11 -9.91 39.98
CA ALA A 334 9.67 -10.77 38.86
C ALA A 334 8.88 -9.94 37.83
N GLY A 335 9.43 -9.87 36.62
CA GLY A 335 8.63 -9.63 35.41
C GLY A 335 8.62 -8.19 34.91
N GLY A 336 9.50 -7.88 33.96
CA GLY A 336 9.41 -6.60 33.25
C GLY A 336 10.49 -6.34 32.22
N ARG A 337 11.05 -7.38 31.60
CA ARG A 337 12.06 -7.27 30.55
C ARG A 337 11.36 -6.97 29.22
N VAL A 338 10.91 -5.73 29.02
CA VAL A 338 10.50 -5.22 27.70
C VAL A 338 11.21 -3.90 27.44
N ALA A 339 12.40 -4.06 26.85
CA ALA A 339 12.99 -3.20 25.83
C ALA A 339 12.79 -1.68 25.97
N SER A 340 13.71 -1.06 26.72
CA SER A 340 14.19 0.29 26.44
C SER A 340 14.87 0.32 25.07
N THR A 341 14.10 0.47 23.99
CA THR A 341 14.66 0.72 22.67
C THR A 341 15.11 2.17 22.58
N GLY A 342 16.42 2.36 22.64
CA GLY A 342 17.13 3.43 21.95
C GLY A 342 16.95 4.83 22.53
N SER A 343 17.63 5.11 23.64
CA SER A 343 18.21 6.44 23.80
C SER A 343 19.17 6.66 22.63
N LEU A 344 18.72 7.36 21.59
CA LEU A 344 19.59 8.06 20.64
C LEU A 344 20.15 9.30 21.36
N GLU A 345 20.82 9.06 22.49
CA GLU A 345 21.74 10.01 23.11
C GLU A 345 23.08 9.83 22.42
N GLY A 346 23.48 10.86 21.67
CA GLY A 346 24.80 10.90 21.07
C GLY A 346 24.73 11.51 19.69
N VAL A 347 24.49 12.82 19.63
CA VAL A 347 25.24 13.79 18.82
C VAL A 347 24.53 15.15 18.96
N ALA A 348 25.31 16.15 19.33
CA ALA A 348 25.02 17.59 19.32
C ALA A 348 24.24 18.19 20.52
N SER A 349 24.95 18.40 21.63
CA SER A 349 25.00 19.73 22.28
C SER A 349 26.13 19.80 23.30
N GLU A 350 27.36 19.76 22.80
CA GLU A 350 28.47 20.46 23.44
C GLU A 350 28.44 21.89 22.90
N ALA A 351 27.60 22.72 23.52
CA ALA A 351 27.67 24.17 23.42
C ALA A 351 27.88 24.70 24.83
N ASP A 352 29.02 24.30 25.41
CA ASP A 352 29.62 25.00 26.53
C ASP A 352 30.07 26.38 26.05
N GLY A 353 29.34 27.39 26.52
CA GLY A 353 29.55 28.78 26.15
C GLY A 353 28.87 29.68 27.17
N ALA A 354 29.40 29.61 28.39
CA ALA A 354 29.01 30.41 29.55
C ALA A 354 28.75 31.88 29.21
N SER A 355 27.48 32.31 29.36
CA SER A 355 27.15 33.70 29.65
C SER A 355 26.11 33.72 30.77
N SER A 356 26.67 33.74 31.97
CA SER A 356 26.02 34.03 33.24
C SER A 356 25.30 35.39 33.21
N GLY A 357 24.02 35.41 33.59
CA GLY A 357 23.53 36.49 34.44
C GLY A 357 22.64 37.58 33.81
N SER A 358 21.81 37.27 32.82
CA SER A 358 20.63 38.10 32.54
C SER A 358 19.38 37.26 32.72
N GLY A 359 18.59 37.58 33.75
CA GLY A 359 17.35 36.91 34.15
C GLY A 359 16.26 37.03 33.08
N GLY A 360 16.45 36.29 32.00
CA GLY A 360 15.64 36.38 30.79
C GLY A 360 14.26 35.79 31.01
N CYS A 361 13.24 36.64 30.90
CA CYS A 361 11.82 36.30 30.80
C CYS A 361 11.46 35.30 29.66
N GLY A 362 12.44 34.79 28.90
CA GLY A 362 12.24 33.83 27.82
C GLY A 362 12.31 32.34 28.21
N GLY A 363 12.61 32.02 29.48
CA GLY A 363 12.74 30.63 29.96
C GLY A 363 11.53 29.71 29.66
N PRO A 364 10.30 30.04 30.08
CA PRO A 364 9.16 29.15 29.92
C PRO A 364 8.72 29.00 28.45
N LEU A 365 8.82 30.06 27.65
CA LEU A 365 8.49 30.02 26.22
C LEU A 365 9.43 29.11 25.43
N ARG A 366 10.73 29.19 25.73
CA ARG A 366 11.73 28.32 25.10
C ARG A 366 11.52 26.85 25.46
N GLN A 367 11.14 26.59 26.71
CA GLN A 367 10.81 25.25 27.16
C GLN A 367 9.56 24.70 26.43
N LEU A 368 8.47 25.48 26.37
CA LEU A 368 7.25 25.08 25.66
C LEU A 368 7.51 24.80 24.16
N GLY A 369 8.27 25.67 23.49
CA GLY A 369 8.65 25.47 22.09
C GLY A 369 9.50 24.20 21.87
N ALA A 370 10.42 23.91 22.79
CA ALA A 370 11.22 22.69 22.75
C ALA A 370 10.36 21.42 22.96
N GLU A 371 9.43 21.45 23.91
CA GLU A 371 8.48 20.35 24.17
C GLU A 371 7.59 20.08 22.95
N MET A 372 7.06 21.12 22.29
CA MET A 372 6.27 20.98 21.06
C MET A 372 7.10 20.42 19.89
N SER A 373 8.33 20.91 19.72
CA SER A 373 9.24 20.40 18.68
C SER A 373 9.60 18.93 18.91
N GLN A 374 9.91 18.55 20.15
CA GLN A 374 10.19 17.16 20.49
C GLN A 374 8.96 16.27 20.26
N ALA A 375 7.77 16.72 20.66
CA ALA A 375 6.52 16.01 20.41
C ALA A 375 6.28 15.80 18.90
N PHE A 376 6.48 16.82 18.08
CA PHE A 376 6.38 16.72 16.62
C PHE A 376 7.38 15.71 16.04
N LYS A 377 8.65 15.76 16.45
CA LYS A 377 9.70 14.83 16.01
C LYS A 377 9.33 13.38 16.36
N THR A 378 8.87 13.14 17.60
CA THR A 378 8.44 11.82 18.06
C THR A 378 7.24 11.29 17.27
N VAL A 379 6.19 12.10 17.09
CA VAL A 379 4.98 11.72 16.35
C VAL A 379 5.32 11.38 14.90
N SER A 380 6.18 12.17 14.26
CA SER A 380 6.58 11.96 12.87
C SER A 380 7.41 10.70 12.68
N ILE A 381 8.33 10.39 13.61
CA ILE A 381 9.07 9.12 13.60
C ILE A 381 8.10 7.95 13.79
N LEU A 382 7.16 8.06 14.73
CA LEU A 382 6.17 7.02 15.00
C LEU A 382 5.29 6.76 13.77
N TRP A 383 4.85 7.83 13.09
CA TRP A 383 4.08 7.75 11.85
C TRP A 383 4.86 7.04 10.74
N LEU A 384 6.12 7.42 10.49
CA LEU A 384 6.99 6.77 9.50
C LEU A 384 7.19 5.28 9.81
N MET A 385 7.39 4.94 11.10
CA MET A 385 7.52 3.55 11.53
C MET A 385 6.23 2.76 11.33
N SER A 386 5.06 3.35 11.63
CA SER A 386 3.76 2.67 11.44
C SER A 386 3.50 2.38 9.97
N ARG A 387 3.71 3.38 9.09
CA ARG A 387 3.57 3.22 7.63
C ARG A 387 4.47 2.12 7.08
N ARG A 388 5.75 2.09 7.47
CA ARG A 388 6.67 1.02 7.06
C ARG A 388 6.25 -0.37 7.54
N LYS A 389 5.71 -0.48 8.76
CA LYS A 389 5.18 -1.76 9.29
C LYS A 389 3.96 -2.21 8.49
N ALA A 390 3.03 -1.30 8.18
CA ALA A 390 1.85 -1.58 7.36
C ALA A 390 2.26 -2.02 5.94
N ALA A 391 3.21 -1.32 5.30
CA ALA A 391 3.69 -1.67 3.97
C ALA A 391 4.38 -3.05 3.93
N ARG A 392 5.19 -3.40 4.96
CA ARG A 392 5.77 -4.74 5.10
C ARG A 392 4.72 -5.83 5.32
N LEU A 393 3.68 -5.54 6.11
CA LEU A 393 2.58 -6.47 6.27
C LEU A 393 1.84 -6.69 4.95
N ALA A 394 1.59 -5.61 4.20
CA ALA A 394 0.97 -5.67 2.88
C ALA A 394 1.79 -6.50 1.88
N TYR A 395 3.12 -6.34 1.91
CA TYR A 395 4.05 -7.15 1.13
C TYR A 395 3.82 -8.64 1.40
N VAL A 396 3.90 -9.05 2.67
CA VAL A 396 3.80 -10.45 3.07
C VAL A 396 2.42 -11.01 2.71
N LEU A 397 1.33 -10.29 2.99
CA LEU A 397 -0.02 -10.73 2.67
C LEU A 397 -0.24 -10.87 1.16
N THR A 398 0.26 -9.92 0.36
CA THR A 398 0.15 -9.97 -1.10
C THR A 398 0.95 -11.15 -1.66
N ALA A 399 2.18 -11.35 -1.17
CA ALA A 399 3.01 -12.47 -1.59
C ALA A 399 2.34 -13.81 -1.26
N LEU A 400 1.80 -13.96 -0.04
CA LEU A 400 1.08 -15.16 0.36
C LEU A 400 -0.16 -15.42 -0.51
N ASN A 401 -0.94 -14.38 -0.84
CA ASN A 401 -2.11 -14.51 -1.70
C ASN A 401 -1.74 -14.96 -3.12
N VAL A 402 -0.73 -14.36 -3.73
CA VAL A 402 -0.29 -14.74 -5.09
C VAL A 402 0.31 -16.15 -5.10
N CYS A 403 1.12 -16.51 -4.09
CA CYS A 403 1.60 -17.88 -3.92
C CYS A 403 0.44 -18.88 -3.78
N TYR A 404 -0.58 -18.53 -2.99
CA TYR A 404 -1.78 -19.35 -2.81
C TYR A 404 -2.51 -19.60 -4.13
N PHE A 405 -2.74 -18.54 -4.93
CA PHE A 405 -3.34 -18.68 -6.26
C PHE A 405 -2.48 -19.49 -7.23
N GLY A 406 -1.15 -19.35 -7.17
CA GLY A 406 -0.22 -20.16 -7.95
C GLY A 406 -0.28 -21.65 -7.60
N ILE A 407 -0.39 -21.98 -6.31
CA ILE A 407 -0.56 -23.37 -5.85
C ILE A 407 -1.88 -23.95 -6.35
N ILE A 408 -2.98 -23.19 -6.22
CA ILE A 408 -4.31 -23.62 -6.72
C ILE A 408 -4.23 -23.88 -8.22
N TRP A 409 -3.68 -22.93 -8.99
CA TRP A 409 -3.54 -23.07 -10.44
C TRP A 409 -2.79 -24.34 -10.82
N HIS A 410 -1.68 -24.62 -10.16
CA HIS A 410 -0.90 -25.82 -10.45
C HIS A 410 -1.64 -27.12 -10.07
N GLN A 411 -2.39 -27.11 -8.97
CA GLN A 411 -3.15 -28.28 -8.53
C GLN A 411 -4.35 -28.59 -9.45
N THR A 412 -5.07 -27.57 -9.89
CA THR A 412 -6.25 -27.75 -10.76
C THR A 412 -5.90 -27.84 -12.23
N ARG A 413 -4.73 -27.30 -12.64
CA ARG A 413 -4.34 -27.10 -14.04
C ARG A 413 -5.37 -26.32 -14.86
N ASP A 414 -6.16 -25.49 -14.18
CA ASP A 414 -7.19 -24.65 -14.77
C ASP A 414 -7.12 -23.27 -14.12
N LEU A 415 -6.81 -22.26 -14.94
CA LEU A 415 -6.71 -20.87 -14.53
C LEU A 415 -8.06 -20.29 -14.07
N GLY A 416 -9.19 -20.88 -14.47
CA GLY A 416 -10.51 -20.45 -14.03
C GLY A 416 -10.71 -20.58 -12.51
N THR A 417 -10.09 -21.61 -11.91
CA THR A 417 -10.18 -21.85 -10.46
C THR A 417 -9.59 -20.69 -9.63
N PRO A 418 -8.30 -20.31 -9.78
CA PRO A 418 -7.71 -19.19 -9.04
C PRO A 418 -8.35 -17.84 -9.42
N VAL A 419 -8.79 -17.66 -10.67
CA VAL A 419 -9.49 -16.42 -11.10
C VAL A 419 -10.79 -16.24 -10.33
N VAL A 420 -11.63 -17.28 -10.25
CA VAL A 420 -12.88 -17.21 -9.48
C VAL A 420 -12.59 -17.00 -7.99
N ALA A 421 -11.59 -17.69 -7.44
CA ALA A 421 -11.19 -17.52 -6.04
C ALA A 421 -10.78 -16.07 -5.74
N ALA A 422 -9.94 -15.49 -6.60
CA ALA A 422 -9.49 -14.12 -6.50
C ALA A 422 -10.62 -13.11 -6.69
N MET A 423 -11.51 -13.33 -7.67
CA MET A 423 -12.66 -12.47 -7.92
C MET A 423 -13.58 -12.39 -6.70
N LEU A 424 -13.89 -13.52 -6.06
CA LEU A 424 -14.74 -13.55 -4.87
C LEU A 424 -14.07 -12.87 -3.67
N ALA A 425 -12.77 -13.08 -3.47
CA ALA A 425 -12.00 -12.41 -2.43
C ALA A 425 -11.96 -10.88 -2.65
N THR A 426 -11.64 -10.43 -3.86
CA THR A 426 -11.61 -9.00 -4.21
C THR A 426 -12.99 -8.36 -4.12
N LEU A 427 -14.02 -9.03 -4.62
CA LEU A 427 -15.40 -8.54 -4.54
C LEU A 427 -15.84 -8.37 -3.08
N THR A 428 -15.51 -9.34 -2.22
CA THR A 428 -15.76 -9.23 -0.77
C THR A 428 -15.08 -8.00 -0.18
N GLU A 429 -13.80 -7.76 -0.46
CA GLU A 429 -13.09 -6.57 0.03
C GLU A 429 -13.73 -5.27 -0.46
N LEU A 430 -14.10 -5.20 -1.74
CA LEU A 430 -14.77 -4.02 -2.32
C LEU A 430 -16.14 -3.77 -1.68
N PHE A 431 -16.92 -4.83 -1.42
CA PHE A 431 -18.18 -4.72 -0.69
C PHE A 431 -17.97 -4.25 0.75
N LEU A 432 -16.96 -4.79 1.45
CA LEU A 432 -16.65 -4.38 2.81
C LEU A 432 -16.19 -2.91 2.87
N ILE A 433 -15.38 -2.46 1.91
CA ILE A 433 -14.98 -1.04 1.80
C ILE A 433 -16.18 -0.14 1.57
N LYS A 434 -17.11 -0.56 0.71
CA LYS A 434 -18.33 0.20 0.39
C LYS A 434 -19.30 0.29 1.57
N HIS A 435 -19.54 -0.81 2.28
CA HIS A 435 -20.58 -0.87 3.32
C HIS A 435 -20.09 -0.53 4.73
N PHE A 436 -18.78 -0.60 5.00
CA PHE A 436 -18.20 -0.18 6.28
C PHE A 436 -17.44 1.12 6.09
N PRO A 437 -18.14 2.27 6.03
CA PRO A 437 -17.47 3.56 5.95
C PRO A 437 -16.54 3.70 7.14
N ARG A 438 -15.35 4.26 6.89
CA ARG A 438 -14.34 4.58 7.91
C ARG A 438 -15.07 5.19 9.10
N ARG A 439 -15.03 4.52 10.26
CA ARG A 439 -15.53 5.12 11.50
C ARG A 439 -14.64 6.32 11.71
N ARG A 440 -15.12 7.52 11.35
CA ARG A 440 -14.54 8.77 11.82
C ARG A 440 -14.41 8.57 13.32
N THR A 441 -13.17 8.50 13.81
CA THR A 441 -12.88 8.31 15.22
C THR A 441 -13.70 9.35 15.95
N ARG A 442 -14.76 8.87 16.61
CA ARG A 442 -15.81 9.67 17.24
C ARG A 442 -15.25 10.27 18.54
N ASN A 443 -14.13 10.96 18.43
CA ASN A 443 -13.62 11.82 19.49
C ASN A 443 -14.42 13.13 19.55
N ASP A 444 -15.34 13.36 18.60
CA ASP A 444 -16.20 14.54 18.55
C ASP A 444 -17.45 14.48 19.46
N THR A 445 -17.69 13.38 20.19
CA THR A 445 -18.85 13.31 21.13
C THR A 445 -18.48 13.34 22.61
N GLY A 446 -17.25 13.73 22.96
CA GLY A 446 -16.82 13.98 24.35
C GLY A 446 -17.36 15.28 24.95
N GLY A 447 -18.63 15.61 24.71
CA GLY A 447 -19.23 16.89 25.07
C GLY A 447 -20.70 16.80 25.45
N SER A 448 -21.10 15.81 26.23
CA SER A 448 -22.26 15.93 27.13
C SER A 448 -22.20 14.84 28.20
N ALA A 449 -21.58 15.18 29.32
CA ALA A 449 -21.88 14.62 30.63
C ALA A 449 -21.85 15.79 31.63
#